data_AF-A0A519YBK1-F1
#
_entry.id   AF-A0A519YBK1-F1
#
_cell.length_a   1.000
_cell.length_b   1.000
_cell.length_c   1.000
_cell.angle_alpha   90.00
_cell.angle_beta   90.00
_cell.angle_gamma   90.00
#
_symmetry.space_group_name_H-M   'P 1'
#
loop_
_entity.id
_entity.type
_entity.pdbx_description
1 polymer ?
#
loop_
_entity_poly.entity_id
_entity_poly.type
_entity_poly.pdbx_seq_one_letter_code
_entity_poly.pdbx_strand_id
1 'polypeptide(L)'
;MKNRILAAASALLAGLALTGAQRPPVEKGLKDYYKSYFPVGVAVSPRALQNPAEVALILQQFNSLTPENDMKMGPIHPDSTRWNWAPADAIVNFAQAHQLKVRGHNLCWHEQTPNWIFKN
;
A
#
# COMPACT_ATOMS: atom_id res chain seq x y z
N MET A 1 -19.54 34.68 75.70
CA MET A 1 -18.43 35.42 75.08
C MET A 1 -17.88 34.62 73.91
N LYS A 2 -17.79 35.26 72.73
CA LYS A 2 -16.98 34.94 71.54
C LYS A 2 -17.47 33.84 70.57
N ASN A 3 -18.04 34.34 69.46
CA ASN A 3 -18.15 33.73 68.13
C ASN A 3 -16.87 33.00 67.69
N ARG A 4 -17.03 31.98 66.82
CA ARG A 4 -16.24 31.89 65.57
C ARG A 4 -16.89 30.94 64.55
N ILE A 5 -17.31 31.57 63.46
CA ILE A 5 -17.66 30.99 62.16
C ILE A 5 -16.39 30.41 61.55
N LEU A 6 -16.44 29.19 61.00
CA LEU A 6 -15.50 28.72 59.98
C LEU A 6 -16.27 27.87 58.97
N ALA A 7 -16.37 28.41 57.76
CA ALA A 7 -16.98 27.80 56.60
C ALA A 7 -16.13 26.59 56.14
N ALA A 8 -16.77 25.44 55.93
CA ALA A 8 -16.18 24.34 55.20
C ALA A 8 -16.57 24.50 53.73
N ALA A 9 -15.61 24.94 52.91
CA ALA A 9 -15.75 24.98 51.47
C ALA A 9 -15.75 23.53 50.92
N SER A 10 -16.89 23.09 50.37
CA SER A 10 -17.00 21.83 49.65
C SER A 10 -16.14 21.90 48.39
N ALA A 11 -15.01 21.18 48.38
CA ALA A 11 -14.19 20.99 47.20
C ALA A 11 -14.91 20.02 46.25
N LEU A 12 -15.57 20.57 45.23
CA LEU A 12 -16.09 19.82 44.10
C LEU A 12 -14.91 19.45 43.18
N LEU A 13 -14.25 18.32 43.42
CA LEU A 13 -13.35 17.72 42.41
C LEU A 13 -14.23 17.15 41.29
N ALA A 14 -14.46 17.96 40.25
CA ALA A 14 -15.01 17.48 38.99
C ALA A 14 -14.00 16.50 38.36
N GLY A 15 -14.38 15.22 38.29
CA GLY A 15 -13.60 14.18 37.62
C GLY A 15 -13.39 14.56 36.15
N LEU A 16 -12.14 14.76 35.77
CA LEU A 16 -11.73 14.90 34.38
C LEU A 16 -11.94 13.54 33.71
N ALA A 17 -13.07 13.38 33.02
CA ALA A 17 -13.29 12.22 32.17
C ALA A 17 -12.22 12.21 31.07
N LEU A 18 -11.26 11.31 31.18
CA LEU A 18 -10.36 10.92 30.09
C LEU A 18 -11.24 10.33 28.97
N THR A 19 -11.70 11.20 28.08
CA THR A 19 -12.23 10.78 26.78
C THR A 19 -11.04 10.30 25.96
N GLY A 20 -10.68 9.03 26.14
CA GLY A 20 -9.79 8.35 25.21
C GLY A 20 -10.44 8.43 23.84
N ALA A 21 -9.90 9.25 22.93
CA ALA A 21 -10.36 9.31 21.56
C ALA A 21 -10.28 7.88 20.98
N GLN A 22 -11.43 7.23 20.81
CA GLN A 22 -11.50 5.95 20.13
C GLN A 22 -10.99 6.18 18.71
N ARG A 23 -9.83 5.59 18.39
CA ARG A 23 -9.36 5.55 17.01
C ARG A 23 -10.47 4.93 16.17
N PRO A 24 -10.87 5.56 15.05
CA PRO A 24 -11.87 4.97 14.18
C PRO A 24 -11.41 3.56 13.79
N PRO A 25 -12.33 2.58 13.71
CA PRO A 25 -11.97 1.25 13.23
C PRO A 25 -11.24 1.35 11.90
N VAL A 26 -10.12 0.64 11.75
CA VAL A 26 -9.45 0.53 10.45
C VAL A 26 -10.46 -0.11 9.49
N GLU A 27 -10.85 0.63 8.46
CA GLU A 27 -11.81 0.18 7.47
C GLU A 27 -11.22 -1.00 6.68
N LYS A 28 -11.92 -2.15 6.70
CA LYS A 28 -11.49 -3.37 6.00
C LYS A 28 -11.39 -3.11 4.50
N GLY A 29 -10.29 -3.57 3.89
CA GLY A 29 -10.15 -3.63 2.44
C GLY A 29 -10.54 -4.98 1.85
N LEU A 30 -10.56 -5.08 0.51
CA LEU A 30 -10.84 -6.33 -0.21
C LEU A 30 -9.96 -7.49 0.28
N LYS A 31 -8.65 -7.25 0.47
CA LYS A 31 -7.71 -8.24 0.99
C LYS A 31 -8.10 -8.82 2.35
N ASP A 32 -8.82 -8.07 3.18
CA ASP A 32 -9.24 -8.51 4.51
C ASP A 32 -10.46 -9.42 4.43
N TYR A 33 -11.42 -9.08 3.57
CA TYR A 33 -12.60 -9.91 3.32
C TYR A 33 -12.24 -11.26 2.67
N TYR A 34 -11.23 -11.28 1.79
CA TYR A 34 -10.79 -12.48 1.07
C TYR A 34 -9.59 -13.20 1.71
N LYS A 35 -9.17 -12.79 2.91
CA LYS A 35 -7.95 -13.29 3.57
C LYS A 35 -7.88 -14.82 3.66
N SER A 36 -9.00 -15.51 3.90
CA SER A 36 -9.07 -16.98 4.02
C SER A 36 -9.21 -17.71 2.68
N TYR A 37 -9.29 -17.00 1.56
CA TYR A 37 -9.58 -17.57 0.25
C TYR A 37 -8.37 -17.45 -0.69
N PHE A 38 -7.95 -16.23 -1.01
CA PHE A 38 -6.86 -15.97 -1.96
C PHE A 38 -6.34 -14.53 -1.85
N PRO A 39 -5.13 -14.24 -2.37
CA PRO A 39 -4.64 -12.87 -2.51
C PRO A 39 -5.53 -12.05 -3.44
N VAL A 40 -5.77 -10.79 -3.09
CA VAL A 40 -6.45 -9.82 -3.95
C VAL A 40 -5.39 -8.87 -4.49
N GLY A 41 -5.26 -8.84 -5.81
CA GLY A 41 -4.21 -8.07 -6.48
C GLY A 41 -4.71 -6.99 -7.42
N VAL A 42 -3.79 -6.10 -7.79
CA VAL A 42 -4.02 -4.98 -8.71
C VAL A 42 -2.83 -4.82 -9.65
N ALA A 43 -3.09 -4.38 -10.88
CA ALA A 43 -2.03 -3.99 -11.81
C ALA A 43 -1.59 -2.54 -11.52
N VAL A 44 -0.29 -2.28 -11.54
CA VAL A 44 0.27 -0.95 -11.23
C VAL A 44 1.39 -0.56 -12.19
N SER A 45 1.61 0.74 -12.30
CA SER A 45 2.79 1.34 -12.94
C SER A 45 3.60 2.12 -11.89
N PRO A 46 4.88 2.48 -12.16
CA PRO A 46 5.67 3.29 -11.23
C PRO A 46 5.04 4.65 -10.91
N ARG A 47 4.24 5.21 -11.82
CA ARG A 47 3.51 6.46 -11.61
C ARG A 47 2.46 6.33 -10.50
N ALA A 48 1.74 5.21 -10.45
CA ALA A 48 0.74 4.96 -9.41
C ALA A 48 1.37 5.00 -8.01
N LEU A 49 2.61 4.53 -7.90
CA LEU A 49 3.36 4.48 -6.64
C LEU A 49 3.86 5.86 -6.17
N GLN A 50 3.75 6.89 -7.01
CA GLN A 50 4.10 8.26 -6.66
C GLN A 50 2.87 9.10 -6.27
N ASN A 51 1.66 8.60 -6.54
CA ASN A 51 0.41 9.26 -6.18
C ASN A 51 -0.05 8.81 -4.78
N PRO A 52 -0.04 9.69 -3.76
CA PRO A 52 -0.40 9.29 -2.39
C PRO A 52 -1.81 8.70 -2.26
N ALA A 53 -2.77 9.17 -3.06
CA ALA A 53 -4.13 8.66 -3.04
C ALA A 53 -4.20 7.22 -3.59
N GLU A 54 -3.47 6.94 -4.66
CA GLU A 54 -3.39 5.59 -5.23
C GLU A 54 -2.62 4.66 -4.30
N VAL A 55 -1.52 5.11 -3.69
CA VAL A 55 -0.78 4.34 -2.68
C VAL A 55 -1.68 3.99 -1.49
N ALA A 56 -2.46 4.95 -0.98
CA ALA A 56 -3.40 4.70 0.11
C ALA A 56 -4.44 3.65 -0.29
N LEU A 57 -5.02 3.76 -1.49
CA LEU A 57 -5.96 2.77 -2.01
C LEU A 57 -5.32 1.39 -2.15
N ILE A 58 -4.11 1.32 -2.71
CA ILE A 58 -3.36 0.07 -2.92
C ILE A 58 -3.13 -0.64 -1.60
N LEU A 59 -2.59 0.10 -0.61
CA LEU A 59 -2.25 -0.44 0.69
C LEU A 59 -3.48 -0.80 1.51
N GLN A 60 -4.62 -0.12 1.31
CA GLN A 60 -5.87 -0.51 1.97
C GLN A 60 -6.46 -1.77 1.34
N GLN A 61 -6.52 -1.85 0.00
CA GLN A 61 -7.35 -2.84 -0.68
C GLN A 61 -6.64 -4.13 -1.07
N PHE A 62 -5.33 -4.10 -1.38
CA PHE A 62 -4.64 -5.21 -2.05
C PHE A 62 -3.46 -5.77 -1.26
N ASN A 63 -3.13 -7.05 -1.52
CA ASN A 63 -1.97 -7.75 -0.96
C ASN A 63 -1.09 -8.44 -2.03
N SER A 64 -1.32 -8.13 -3.31
CA SER A 64 -0.51 -8.57 -4.43
C SER A 64 -0.46 -7.49 -5.52
N LEU A 65 0.70 -7.29 -6.13
CA LEU A 65 0.89 -6.38 -7.26
C LEU A 65 1.25 -7.14 -8.53
N THR A 66 0.86 -6.60 -9.67
CA THR A 66 1.34 -7.03 -11.00
C THR A 66 1.83 -5.79 -11.74
N PRO A 67 3.09 -5.71 -12.18
CA PRO A 67 3.53 -4.65 -13.07
C PRO A 67 2.71 -4.70 -14.37
N GLU A 68 2.00 -3.61 -14.69
CA GLU A 68 1.07 -3.60 -15.82
C GLU A 68 1.79 -3.82 -17.15
N ASN A 69 2.94 -3.17 -17.31
CA ASN A 69 3.78 -3.26 -18.51
C ASN A 69 5.26 -3.47 -18.17
N ASP A 70 5.70 -3.01 -17.00
CA ASP A 70 7.13 -2.83 -16.68
C ASP A 70 7.92 -4.15 -16.56
N MET A 71 7.24 -5.30 -16.49
CA MET A 71 7.87 -6.63 -16.55
C MET A 71 7.60 -7.38 -17.87
N LYS A 72 7.03 -6.73 -18.88
CA LYS A 72 6.94 -7.31 -20.23
C LYS A 72 8.31 -7.21 -20.92
N MET A 73 8.55 -8.09 -21.89
CA MET A 73 9.85 -8.20 -22.56
C MET A 73 10.28 -6.88 -23.22
N GLY A 74 9.35 -6.15 -23.83
CA GLY A 74 9.61 -4.86 -24.48
C GLY A 74 10.29 -3.84 -23.56
N PRO A 75 9.66 -3.49 -22.43
CA PRO A 75 10.27 -2.62 -21.43
C PRO A 75 11.56 -3.16 -20.81
N ILE A 76 11.64 -4.47 -20.56
CA ILE A 76 12.78 -5.10 -19.87
C ILE A 76 14.02 -5.24 -20.77
N HIS A 77 13.86 -5.64 -22.03
CA HIS A 77 14.95 -5.96 -22.94
C HIS A 77 14.74 -5.37 -24.34
N PRO A 78 14.65 -4.04 -24.48
CA PRO A 78 14.18 -3.36 -25.70
C PRO A 78 15.02 -3.63 -26.95
N ASP A 79 16.32 -3.90 -26.83
CA ASP A 79 17.21 -4.37 -27.90
C ASP A 79 18.20 -5.40 -27.38
N SER A 80 18.92 -6.07 -28.30
CA SER A 80 19.76 -7.24 -28.01
C SER A 80 20.93 -6.99 -27.05
N THR A 81 21.25 -5.75 -26.72
CA THR A 81 22.38 -5.43 -25.81
C THR A 81 21.97 -4.64 -24.58
N ARG A 82 20.72 -4.17 -24.48
CA ARG A 82 20.26 -3.33 -23.37
C ARG A 82 19.15 -3.98 -22.55
N TRP A 83 19.33 -3.90 -21.23
CA TRP A 83 18.33 -4.24 -20.23
C TRP A 83 17.89 -2.99 -19.47
N ASN A 84 16.62 -2.93 -19.10
CA ASN A 84 16.02 -1.84 -18.35
C ASN A 84 15.12 -2.39 -17.23
N TRP A 85 15.73 -2.65 -16.07
CA TRP A 85 15.05 -3.20 -14.90
C TRP A 85 14.47 -2.11 -13.98
N ALA A 86 14.90 -0.86 -14.12
CA ALA A 86 14.59 0.20 -13.16
C ALA A 86 13.08 0.41 -12.91
N PRO A 87 12.18 0.41 -13.92
CA PRO A 87 10.74 0.53 -13.68
C PRO A 87 10.15 -0.68 -12.93
N ALA A 88 10.58 -1.90 -13.25
CA ALA A 88 10.16 -3.11 -12.56
C ALA A 88 10.67 -3.13 -11.11
N ASP A 89 11.94 -2.76 -10.90
CA ASP A 89 12.57 -2.69 -9.59
C ASP A 89 11.84 -1.70 -8.67
N ALA A 90 11.38 -0.56 -9.19
CA ALA A 90 10.58 0.39 -8.41
C ALA A 90 9.31 -0.27 -7.83
N ILE A 91 8.64 -1.12 -8.62
CA ILE A 91 7.42 -1.82 -8.17
C ILE A 91 7.77 -2.96 -7.20
N VAL A 92 8.82 -3.73 -7.47
CA VAL A 92 9.27 -4.82 -6.58
C VAL A 92 9.73 -4.26 -5.24
N ASN A 93 10.50 -3.17 -5.23
CA ASN A 93 10.96 -2.51 -4.01
C ASN A 93 9.79 -1.98 -3.18
N PHE A 94 8.79 -1.35 -3.81
CA PHE A 94 7.57 -0.94 -3.13
C PHE A 94 6.82 -2.15 -2.54
N ALA A 95 6.67 -3.23 -3.30
CA ALA A 95 6.01 -4.44 -2.82
C ALA A 95 6.73 -5.03 -1.60
N GLN A 96 8.06 -5.12 -1.65
CA GLN A 96 8.88 -5.60 -0.53
C GLN A 96 8.74 -4.71 0.70
N ALA A 97 8.83 -3.38 0.54
CA ALA A 97 8.70 -2.41 1.63
C ALA A 97 7.33 -2.51 2.34
N HIS A 98 6.30 -2.91 1.62
CA HIS A 98 4.93 -3.03 2.13
C HIS A 98 4.44 -4.48 2.31
N GLN A 99 5.34 -5.46 2.24
CA GLN A 99 5.03 -6.89 2.42
C GLN A 99 3.94 -7.42 1.46
N LEU A 100 3.91 -6.89 0.24
CA LEU A 100 2.99 -7.29 -0.82
C LEU A 100 3.64 -8.39 -1.67
N LYS A 101 2.83 -9.32 -2.17
CA LYS A 101 3.28 -10.29 -3.18
C LYS A 101 3.44 -9.61 -4.54
N VAL A 102 4.26 -10.18 -5.43
CA VAL A 102 4.38 -9.73 -6.83
C VAL A 102 4.10 -10.89 -7.77
N ARG A 103 3.32 -10.62 -8.83
CA ARG A 103 3.12 -11.55 -9.94
C ARG A 103 3.88 -11.00 -11.15
N GLY A 104 4.89 -11.74 -11.61
CA GLY A 104 5.61 -11.39 -12.83
C GLY A 104 4.71 -11.50 -14.05
N HIS A 105 4.57 -10.42 -14.81
CA HIS A 105 3.78 -10.37 -16.04
C HIS A 105 4.59 -9.63 -17.11
N ASN A 106 5.24 -10.34 -18.04
CA ASN A 106 5.27 -11.79 -18.26
C ASN A 106 6.61 -12.20 -18.91
N LEU A 107 6.87 -13.51 -19.03
CA LEU A 107 8.13 -14.01 -19.59
C LEU A 107 8.13 -14.15 -21.12
N CYS A 108 6.99 -14.51 -21.70
CA CYS A 108 6.87 -14.76 -23.14
C CYS A 108 5.46 -14.40 -23.60
N TRP A 109 5.40 -13.54 -24.62
CA TRP A 109 4.16 -13.06 -25.21
C TRP A 109 4.42 -12.59 -26.64
N HIS A 110 3.41 -12.64 -27.51
CA HIS A 110 3.56 -12.15 -28.89
C HIS A 110 3.44 -10.61 -28.98
N GLU A 111 2.82 -9.99 -27.98
CA GLU A 111 2.61 -8.55 -27.90
C GLU A 111 3.62 -7.90 -26.95
N GLN A 112 3.99 -6.65 -27.23
CA GLN A 112 5.02 -5.93 -26.47
C GLN A 112 6.33 -6.72 -26.31
N THR A 113 6.67 -7.55 -27.31
CA THR A 113 7.94 -8.25 -27.43
C THR A 113 8.78 -7.58 -28.52
N PRO A 114 10.05 -7.23 -28.26
CA PRO A 114 10.91 -6.59 -29.24
C PRO A 114 11.13 -7.43 -30.49
N ASN A 115 11.19 -6.76 -31.64
CA ASN A 115 11.41 -7.41 -32.93
C ASN A 115 12.73 -8.19 -33.02
N TRP A 116 13.76 -7.82 -32.26
CA TRP A 116 15.08 -8.46 -32.35
C TRP A 116 15.09 -9.91 -31.85
N ILE A 117 14.15 -10.30 -30.98
CA ILE A 117 14.03 -11.68 -30.50
C ILE A 117 13.66 -12.65 -31.64
N PHE A 118 13.04 -12.14 -32.70
CA PHE A 118 12.58 -12.93 -33.84
C PHE A 118 13.50 -12.82 -35.06
N LYS A 119 14.67 -12.19 -34.92
CA LYS A 119 15.64 -12.00 -36.01
C LYS A 119 16.89 -12.85 -35.75
N ASN A 120 17.41 -13.44 -36.83
CA ASN A 120 18.67 -14.18 -36.85
C ASN A 120 19.84 -13.26 -37.13
#